data_AF-A0A7S1ZYP4-F1
#
_entry.id   AF-A0A7S1ZYP4-F1
#
_cell.length_a   1.000
_cell.length_b   1.000
_cell.length_c   1.000
_cell.angle_alpha   90.00
_cell.angle_beta   90.00
_cell.angle_gamma   90.00
#
_symmetry.space_group_name_H-M   'P 1'
#
loop_
_entity.id
_entity.type
_entity.pdbx_description
1 polymer ?
#
loop_
_entity_poly.entity_id
_entity_poly.type
_entity_poly.pdbx_seq_one_letter_code
_entity_poly.pdbx_strand_id
1 'polypeptide(L)'
;GHDLLGISSRVSAGMAISLSGDGLRLAIASPEADDDDANMEDVGLVCVYENVYNTAKWEQVGNGGLYGKEEGERIGSHVKLNVDGTILVYSSVLFNGGRGRVDVYQDIQNNSNNNNSNNGSDENTTTTTNMNVWERMNMGGMITGVSSSDSTGSSIGLSASGYRLVVGTEFGDVGGEGSGHVLIYDY
;
A
#
# COMPACT_ATOMS: atom_id res chain seq x y z
N GLY A 1 3.19 11.33 23.69
CA GLY A 1 2.47 10.90 22.48
C GLY A 1 2.63 11.98 21.45
N HIS A 2 2.84 11.61 20.19
CA HIS A 2 2.87 12.54 19.07
C HIS A 2 1.85 12.06 18.05
N ASP A 3 1.02 12.97 17.57
CA ASP A 3 -0.07 12.63 16.66
C ASP A 3 0.45 12.67 15.22
N LEU A 4 0.16 11.61 14.47
CA LEU A 4 0.24 11.61 13.02
C LEU A 4 -1.16 11.95 12.51
N LEU A 5 -1.33 13.17 12.01
CA LEU A 5 -2.59 13.61 11.42
C LEU A 5 -2.68 13.06 9.98
N GLY A 6 -3.83 12.47 9.63
CA GLY A 6 -4.10 12.00 8.28
C GLY A 6 -4.01 13.14 7.26
N ILE A 7 -3.46 12.85 6.09
CA ILE A 7 -3.07 13.85 5.08
C ILE A 7 -4.20 14.34 4.15
N SER A 8 -5.48 14.13 4.49
CA SER A 8 -6.59 14.68 3.70
C SER A 8 -7.81 15.02 4.57
N SER A 9 -8.52 16.09 4.19
CA SER A 9 -9.76 16.52 4.82
C SER A 9 -10.88 15.55 4.47
N ARG A 10 -11.46 14.89 5.49
CA ARG A 10 -12.60 13.94 5.48
C ARG A 10 -12.27 12.47 5.78
N VAL A 11 -11.04 12.11 6.10
CA VAL A 11 -10.72 10.68 6.06
C VAL A 11 -10.87 9.96 7.39
N SER A 12 -11.48 8.77 7.34
CA SER A 12 -11.31 7.65 8.27
C SER A 12 -9.82 7.19 8.31
N ALA A 13 -8.91 8.13 8.59
CA ALA A 13 -7.48 7.89 8.66
C ALA A 13 -7.18 6.94 9.82
N GLY A 14 -6.40 5.91 9.53
CA GLY A 14 -6.11 4.86 10.51
C GLY A 14 -7.21 3.79 10.62
N MET A 15 -8.12 3.69 9.64
CA MET A 15 -9.05 2.56 9.53
C MET A 15 -8.29 1.22 9.54
N ALA A 16 -7.10 1.19 8.94
CA ALA A 16 -6.15 0.10 9.10
C ALA A 16 -4.72 0.66 9.27
N ILE A 17 -3.94 0.02 10.14
CA ILE A 17 -2.54 0.34 10.40
C ILE A 17 -1.70 -0.94 10.49
N SER A 18 -0.40 -0.83 10.16
CA SER A 18 0.57 -1.92 10.36
C SER A 18 1.96 -1.37 10.69
N LEU A 19 2.63 -1.98 11.66
CA LEU A 19 4.05 -1.71 11.95
C LEU A 19 4.94 -2.80 11.34
N SER A 20 6.17 -2.45 10.98
CA SER A 20 7.26 -3.41 10.77
C SER A 20 7.67 -4.05 12.10
N GLY A 21 8.43 -5.15 12.04
CA GLY A 21 8.83 -5.93 13.21
C GLY A 21 9.78 -5.17 14.16
N ASP A 22 10.58 -4.24 13.62
CA ASP A 22 11.41 -3.31 14.39
C ASP A 22 10.66 -2.06 14.87
N GLY A 23 9.42 -1.86 14.43
CA GLY A 23 8.60 -0.69 14.74
C GLY A 23 9.09 0.60 14.09
N LEU A 24 10.03 0.55 13.15
CA LEU A 24 10.58 1.74 12.48
C LEU A 24 9.76 2.16 11.27
N ARG A 25 8.91 1.30 10.72
CA ARG A 25 8.00 1.62 9.62
C ARG A 25 6.55 1.43 10.02
N LEU A 26 5.70 2.36 9.60
CA LEU A 26 4.27 2.40 9.88
C LEU A 26 3.50 2.63 8.58
N ALA A 27 2.66 1.68 8.20
CA ALA A 27 1.68 1.86 7.14
C ALA A 27 0.35 2.33 7.74
N ILE A 28 -0.26 3.34 7.11
CA ILE A 28 -1.56 3.91 7.48
C ILE A 28 -2.44 3.93 6.23
N ALA A 29 -3.64 3.38 6.37
CA ALA A 29 -4.66 3.42 5.36
C ALA A 29 -5.77 4.43 5.70
N SER A 30 -6.29 5.03 4.65
CA SER A 30 -7.26 6.11 4.65
C SER A 30 -8.27 5.86 3.52
N PRO A 31 -9.24 4.93 3.68
CA PRO A 31 -10.06 4.42 2.58
C PRO A 31 -11.01 5.45 1.94
N GLU A 32 -11.36 6.51 2.66
CA GLU A 32 -12.25 7.58 2.16
C GLU A 32 -11.46 8.81 1.72
N ALA A 33 -10.20 8.62 1.35
CA ALA A 33 -9.38 9.70 0.80
C ALA A 33 -9.74 9.92 -0.66
N ASP A 34 -9.96 11.18 -1.01
CA ASP A 34 -10.05 11.66 -2.38
C ASP A 34 -8.64 11.81 -3.00
N ASP A 35 -8.53 11.66 -4.31
CA ASP A 35 -7.35 12.02 -5.10
C ASP A 35 -7.67 13.30 -5.88
N ASP A 36 -7.34 14.44 -5.27
CA ASP A 36 -7.59 15.78 -5.81
C ASP A 36 -6.84 16.01 -7.14
N ASP A 37 -5.62 15.46 -7.27
CA ASP A 37 -4.82 15.61 -8.48
C ASP A 37 -5.48 14.90 -9.67
N ALA A 38 -6.12 13.76 -9.40
CA ALA A 38 -6.87 13.01 -10.40
C ALA A 38 -8.37 13.37 -10.48
N ASN A 39 -8.87 14.27 -9.62
CA ASN A 39 -10.29 14.59 -9.44
C ASN A 39 -11.17 13.33 -9.23
N MET A 40 -10.74 12.40 -8.39
CA MET A 40 -11.51 11.19 -8.05
C MET A 40 -11.86 11.15 -6.57
N GLU A 41 -13.13 10.92 -6.24
CA GLU A 41 -13.60 10.81 -4.86
C GLU A 41 -13.45 9.37 -4.31
N ASP A 42 -13.23 9.26 -3.00
CA ASP A 42 -13.21 8.01 -2.24
C ASP A 42 -12.31 6.90 -2.85
N VAL A 43 -11.21 7.26 -3.51
CA VAL A 43 -10.29 6.27 -4.09
C VAL A 43 -9.52 5.51 -3.02
N GLY A 44 -9.35 6.12 -1.85
CA GLY A 44 -8.55 5.63 -0.74
C GLY A 44 -7.05 5.88 -0.91
N LEU A 45 -6.34 5.91 0.21
CA LEU A 45 -4.92 6.25 0.27
C LEU A 45 -4.20 5.36 1.28
N VAL A 46 -3.05 4.83 0.90
CA VAL A 46 -2.12 4.13 1.79
C VAL A 46 -0.78 4.84 1.80
N CYS A 47 -0.33 5.24 2.99
CA CYS A 47 0.97 5.87 3.18
C CYS A 47 1.84 5.00 4.07
N VAL A 48 3.16 5.00 3.81
CA VAL A 48 4.14 4.39 4.70
C VAL A 48 5.05 5.49 5.23
N TYR A 49 5.30 5.46 6.53
CA TYR A 49 6.18 6.38 7.21
C TYR A 49 7.31 5.62 7.89
N GLU A 50 8.47 6.25 8.02
CA GLU A 50 9.64 5.74 8.73
C GLU A 50 10.00 6.66 9.90
N ASN A 51 10.31 6.07 11.05
CA ASN A 51 10.67 6.82 12.24
C ASN A 51 12.07 7.41 12.07
N VAL A 52 12.17 8.71 12.33
CA VAL A 52 13.47 9.38 12.39
C VAL A 52 14.13 9.01 13.72
N TYR A 53 15.18 8.21 13.65
CA TYR A 53 15.87 7.60 14.79
C TYR A 53 16.15 8.60 15.93
N ASN A 54 15.91 8.16 17.17
CA ASN A 54 16.00 8.99 18.40
C ASN A 54 15.08 10.22 18.44
N THR A 55 14.06 10.27 17.59
CA THR A 55 13.04 11.31 17.64
C THR A 55 11.64 10.69 17.62
N ALA A 56 10.63 11.49 17.93
CA ALA A 56 9.25 11.10 17.74
C ALA A 56 8.70 11.48 16.35
N LYS A 57 9.58 11.86 15.41
CA LYS A 57 9.18 12.25 14.06
C LYS A 57 9.07 11.04 13.15
N TRP A 58 8.17 11.14 12.20
CA TRP A 58 7.90 10.15 11.18
C TRP A 58 7.90 10.86 9.84
N GLU A 59 8.65 10.34 8.88
CA GLU A 59 8.79 10.90 7.54
C GLU A 59 8.23 9.91 6.52
N GLN A 60 7.56 10.41 5.48
CA GLN A 60 6.93 9.54 4.49
C GLN A 60 8.00 8.85 3.64
N VAL A 61 7.84 7.54 3.45
CA VAL A 61 8.70 6.71 2.60
C VAL A 61 8.03 6.52 1.25
N GLY A 62 8.79 6.76 0.18
CA GLY A 62 8.31 6.55 -1.18
C GLY A 62 8.15 7.85 -1.96
N ASN A 63 7.66 7.72 -3.19
CA ASN A 63 7.31 8.84 -4.08
C ASN A 63 5.96 9.51 -3.73
N GLY A 64 5.50 9.41 -2.49
CA GLY A 64 4.18 9.85 -2.05
C GLY A 64 3.31 8.70 -1.56
N GLY A 65 2.01 8.96 -1.42
CA GLY A 65 1.03 7.96 -1.00
C GLY A 65 0.53 7.13 -2.18
N LEU A 66 0.10 5.91 -1.90
CA LEU A 66 -0.51 5.03 -2.88
C LEU A 66 -2.01 5.31 -2.92
N TYR A 67 -2.51 5.86 -4.01
CA TYR A 67 -3.93 6.08 -4.26
C TYR A 67 -4.55 4.92 -5.05
N GLY A 68 -5.85 4.68 -4.79
CA GLY A 68 -6.71 3.87 -5.64
C GLY A 68 -6.69 4.36 -7.10
N LYS A 69 -7.09 3.50 -8.03
CA LYS A 69 -7.04 3.80 -9.47
C LYS A 69 -8.40 4.04 -10.09
N GLU A 70 -9.46 3.88 -9.31
CA GLU A 70 -10.84 4.06 -9.73
C GLU A 70 -11.57 4.87 -8.64
N GLU A 71 -12.56 5.66 -9.03
CA GLU A 71 -13.43 6.40 -8.11
C GLU A 71 -14.20 5.42 -7.21
N GLY A 72 -14.30 5.73 -5.91
CA GLY A 72 -14.99 4.87 -4.93
C GLY A 72 -14.29 3.54 -4.63
N GLU A 73 -13.07 3.33 -5.12
CA GLU A 73 -12.34 2.09 -4.91
C GLU A 73 -12.00 1.84 -3.44
N ARG A 74 -11.82 2.90 -2.64
CA ARG A 74 -11.59 2.84 -1.20
C ARG A 74 -10.51 1.84 -0.78
N ILE A 75 -9.32 1.93 -1.39
CA ILE A 75 -8.19 1.08 -1.00
C ILE A 75 -7.79 1.25 0.47
N GLY A 76 -7.13 0.24 1.02
CA GLY A 76 -6.65 0.27 2.39
C GLY A 76 -7.69 -0.16 3.43
N SER A 77 -8.72 -0.92 3.02
CA SER A 77 -9.62 -1.61 3.95
C SER A 77 -8.87 -2.50 4.96
N HIS A 78 -7.76 -3.11 4.50
CA HIS A 78 -6.74 -3.71 5.35
C HIS A 78 -5.36 -3.34 4.82
N VAL A 79 -4.37 -3.29 5.72
CA VAL A 79 -2.96 -3.03 5.39
C VAL A 79 -2.03 -3.89 6.24
N LYS A 80 -0.94 -4.38 5.63
CA LYS A 80 0.13 -5.16 6.28
C LYS A 80 1.51 -4.78 5.75
N LEU A 81 2.45 -4.65 6.66
CA LEU A 81 3.88 -4.66 6.37
C LEU A 81 4.46 -6.03 6.75
N ASN A 82 5.52 -6.45 6.06
CA ASN A 82 6.35 -7.57 6.52
C ASN A 82 7.33 -7.10 7.62
N VAL A 83 8.10 -8.02 8.18
CA VAL A 83 8.93 -7.73 9.38
C VAL A 83 10.00 -6.68 9.12
N ASP A 84 10.61 -6.66 7.95
CA ASP A 84 11.60 -5.63 7.58
C ASP A 84 10.97 -4.35 6.98
N GLY A 85 9.64 -4.34 6.81
CA GLY A 85 8.90 -3.21 6.26
C GLY A 85 9.19 -2.90 4.79
N THR A 86 9.77 -3.82 4.03
CA THR A 86 10.05 -3.67 2.59
C THR A 86 8.91 -4.16 1.70
N ILE A 87 8.00 -4.97 2.23
CA ILE A 87 6.80 -5.45 1.52
C ILE A 87 5.56 -4.86 2.19
N LEU A 88 4.72 -4.23 1.39
CA LEU A 88 3.43 -3.68 1.77
C LEU A 88 2.32 -4.43 1.03
N VAL A 89 1.28 -4.81 1.76
CA VAL A 89 0.05 -5.37 1.19
C VAL A 89 -1.13 -4.55 1.66
N TYR A 90 -2.04 -4.24 0.76
CA TYR A 90 -3.33 -3.66 1.12
C TYR A 90 -4.46 -4.25 0.29
N SER A 91 -5.68 -4.06 0.76
CA SER A 91 -6.89 -4.53 0.07
C SER A 91 -7.91 -3.41 -0.15
N SER A 92 -8.74 -3.57 -1.16
CA SER A 92 -10.03 -2.90 -1.28
C SER A 92 -11.11 -3.96 -1.32
N VAL A 93 -12.01 -3.99 -0.35
CA VAL A 93 -13.14 -4.94 -0.35
C VAL A 93 -14.29 -4.50 -1.25
N LEU A 94 -14.40 -3.20 -1.56
CA LEU A 94 -15.49 -2.64 -2.36
C LEU A 94 -15.18 -2.59 -3.85
N PHE A 95 -13.93 -2.88 -4.25
CA PHE A 95 -13.51 -2.91 -5.65
C PHE A 95 -14.50 -3.68 -6.53
N ASN A 96 -14.88 -3.06 -7.65
CA ASN A 96 -15.76 -3.62 -8.69
C ASN A 96 -17.03 -4.29 -8.12
N GLY A 97 -17.85 -3.51 -7.41
CA GLY A 97 -19.11 -3.98 -6.84
C GLY A 97 -18.94 -4.99 -5.70
N GLY A 98 -17.87 -4.85 -4.91
CA GLY A 98 -17.59 -5.76 -3.79
C GLY A 98 -16.90 -7.06 -4.18
N ARG A 99 -16.38 -7.19 -5.41
CA ARG A 99 -15.53 -8.32 -5.80
C ARG A 99 -14.27 -8.40 -4.93
N GLY A 100 -13.78 -7.23 -4.55
CA GLY A 100 -12.61 -7.05 -3.73
C GLY A 100 -11.31 -7.32 -4.47
N ARG A 101 -10.22 -6.71 -3.99
CA ARG A 101 -8.87 -6.91 -4.51
C ARG A 101 -7.81 -6.78 -3.42
N VAL A 102 -6.65 -7.37 -3.69
CA VAL A 102 -5.43 -7.23 -2.90
C VAL A 102 -4.28 -6.85 -3.82
N ASP A 103 -3.49 -5.85 -3.41
CA ASP A 103 -2.27 -5.46 -4.09
C ASP A 103 -1.06 -5.61 -3.16
N VAL A 104 0.07 -5.98 -3.75
CA VAL A 104 1.36 -6.17 -3.08
C VAL A 104 2.36 -5.20 -3.69
N TYR A 105 3.09 -4.49 -2.85
CA TYR A 105 4.10 -3.51 -3.22
C TYR A 105 5.41 -3.83 -2.53
N GLN A 106 6.51 -3.57 -3.24
CA GLN A 106 7.87 -3.67 -2.71
C GLN A 106 8.51 -2.28 -2.72
N ASP A 107 9.20 -1.94 -1.64
CA ASP A 107 10.05 -0.77 -1.55
C ASP A 107 11.36 -1.03 -2.30
N ILE A 108 11.61 -0.28 -3.35
CA ILE A 108 12.81 -0.31 -4.16
C ILE A 108 13.60 0.97 -3.91
N GLN A 109 14.82 0.82 -3.39
CA GLN A 109 15.77 1.92 -3.27
C GLN A 109 16.40 2.18 -4.63
N ASN A 110 15.96 3.27 -5.28
CA ASN A 110 16.51 3.65 -6.57
C ASN A 110 17.62 4.69 -6.36
N ASN A 111 18.85 4.30 -6.71
CA ASN A 111 19.99 5.21 -6.73
C ASN A 111 20.09 5.86 -8.12
N SER A 112 19.37 6.97 -8.31
CA SER A 112 19.43 7.72 -9.56
C SER A 112 20.67 8.60 -9.59
N ASN A 113 21.71 8.15 -10.30
CA ASN A 113 22.80 9.02 -10.72
C ASN A 113 22.33 9.87 -11.90
N ASN A 114 21.84 11.08 -11.62
CA ASN A 114 21.38 12.00 -12.66
C ASN A 114 22.58 12.66 -13.37
N ASN A 115 23.24 11.91 -14.26
CA ASN A 115 24.30 12.45 -15.13
C ASN A 115 23.67 13.21 -16.31
N ASN A 116 23.06 14.37 -16.04
CA ASN A 116 22.73 15.32 -17.09
C ASN A 116 23.75 16.47 -17.11
N SER A 117 25.01 16.15 -17.43
CA SER A 117 26.00 17.16 -17.77
C SER A 117 25.97 17.39 -19.28
N ASN A 118 25.05 18.24 -19.71
CA ASN A 118 25.10 18.89 -21.01
C ASN A 118 24.71 20.36 -20.85
N ASN A 119 25.43 21.08 -19.99
CA ASN A 119 25.76 22.48 -20.27
C ASN A 119 26.97 22.93 -19.45
N GLY A 120 27.81 23.73 -20.10
CA GLY A 120 29.16 24.05 -19.65
C GLY A 120 29.27 24.83 -18.34
N SER A 121 30.45 24.68 -17.74
CA SER A 121 31.06 25.55 -16.71
C SER A 121 30.17 25.89 -15.52
N ASP A 122 30.22 25.01 -14.52
CA ASP A 122 30.71 25.27 -13.16
C ASP A 122 29.88 24.50 -12.12
N GLU A 123 30.60 23.79 -11.24
CA GLU A 123 30.11 22.97 -10.11
C GLU A 123 29.49 21.59 -10.45
N ASN A 124 30.35 20.58 -10.54
CA ASN A 124 29.98 19.16 -10.54
C ASN A 124 29.48 18.73 -9.15
N THR A 125 28.24 19.10 -8.82
CA THR A 125 27.54 18.63 -7.62
C THR A 125 26.67 17.44 -8.02
N THR A 126 27.22 16.23 -7.91
CA THR A 126 26.44 15.00 -8.09
C THR A 126 25.48 14.82 -6.91
N THR A 127 24.24 15.27 -7.05
CA THR A 127 23.18 14.98 -6.07
C THR A 127 22.63 13.59 -6.32
N THR A 128 23.24 12.58 -5.72
CA THR A 128 22.62 11.25 -5.61
C THR A 128 21.41 11.36 -4.69
N THR A 129 20.20 11.38 -5.25
CA THR A 129 18.98 11.22 -4.47
C THR A 129 18.68 9.74 -4.33
N ASN A 130 19.03 9.17 -3.17
CA ASN A 130 18.53 7.85 -2.79
C ASN A 130 17.04 8.02 -2.49
N MET A 131 16.18 7.58 -3.42
CA MET A 131 14.74 7.65 -3.24
C MET A 131 14.18 6.23 -3.14
N ASN A 132 13.41 6.00 -2.08
CA ASN A 132 12.53 4.85 -1.98
C ASN A 132 11.37 5.00 -2.97
N VAL A 133 11.01 3.93 -3.66
CA VAL A 133 9.88 3.88 -4.58
C VAL A 133 9.10 2.62 -4.29
N TRP A 134 7.79 2.76 -4.04
CA TRP A 134 6.90 1.62 -3.91
C TRP A 134 6.48 1.15 -5.29
N GLU A 135 6.97 -0.02 -5.68
CA GLU A 135 6.62 -0.66 -6.96
C GLU A 135 5.67 -1.82 -6.73
N ARG A 136 4.61 -1.88 -7.54
CA ARG A 136 3.61 -2.95 -7.47
C ARG A 136 4.23 -4.26 -7.96
N MET A 137 4.17 -5.30 -7.15
CA MET A 137 4.63 -6.64 -7.54
C MET A 137 3.64 -7.27 -8.51
N ASN A 138 4.14 -7.78 -9.64
CA ASN A 138 3.32 -8.53 -10.59
C ASN A 138 3.20 -9.99 -10.14
N MET A 139 2.08 -10.32 -9.50
CA MET A 139 1.76 -11.66 -9.01
C MET A 139 1.06 -12.54 -10.06
N GLY A 140 1.30 -12.29 -11.35
CA GLY A 140 0.58 -12.91 -12.45
C GLY A 140 -0.78 -12.25 -12.76
N GLY A 141 -1.04 -11.07 -12.18
CA GLY A 141 -2.28 -10.33 -12.33
C GLY A 141 -2.73 -9.66 -11.03
N MET A 142 -3.93 -9.06 -11.05
CA MET A 142 -4.60 -8.57 -9.84
C MET A 142 -5.14 -9.77 -9.04
N ILE A 143 -4.91 -9.77 -7.72
CA ILE A 143 -5.56 -10.73 -6.81
C ILE A 143 -6.99 -10.21 -6.56
N THR A 144 -7.99 -10.85 -7.14
CA THR A 144 -9.41 -10.44 -7.08
C THR A 144 -10.32 -11.64 -6.85
N GLY A 145 -11.56 -11.38 -6.42
CA GLY A 145 -12.61 -12.40 -6.40
C GLY A 145 -12.96 -12.90 -7.79
N VAL A 146 -13.92 -13.81 -7.90
CA VAL A 146 -14.47 -14.26 -9.18
C VAL A 146 -15.73 -13.47 -9.52
N SER A 147 -16.61 -13.27 -8.53
CA SER A 147 -17.90 -12.61 -8.68
C SER A 147 -17.96 -11.28 -7.91
N SER A 148 -18.93 -10.43 -8.24
CA SER A 148 -19.29 -9.29 -7.38
C SER A 148 -19.69 -9.79 -6.00
N SER A 149 -19.47 -8.96 -4.98
CA SER A 149 -19.77 -9.26 -3.56
C SER A 149 -18.91 -10.34 -2.88
N ASP A 150 -18.01 -11.03 -3.59
CA ASP A 150 -17.07 -12.01 -3.01
C ASP A 150 -16.26 -11.47 -1.80
N SER A 151 -15.99 -10.17 -1.78
CA SER A 151 -15.24 -9.48 -0.72
C SER A 151 -13.83 -10.06 -0.52
N THR A 152 -13.10 -10.25 -1.62
CA THR A 152 -11.69 -10.67 -1.59
C THR A 152 -10.83 -9.61 -0.90
N GLY A 153 -9.96 -10.03 0.01
CA GLY A 153 -9.20 -9.11 0.86
C GLY A 153 -9.96 -8.64 2.10
N SER A 154 -11.08 -9.28 2.43
CA SER A 154 -11.79 -9.10 3.72
C SER A 154 -10.93 -9.46 4.93
N SER A 155 -9.89 -10.27 4.72
CA SER A 155 -8.76 -10.40 5.65
C SER A 155 -7.49 -10.71 4.89
N ILE A 156 -6.36 -10.20 5.37
CA ILE A 156 -5.04 -10.47 4.80
C ILE A 156 -4.03 -10.82 5.90
N GLY A 157 -3.17 -11.79 5.61
CA GLY A 157 -2.06 -12.19 6.45
C GLY A 157 -0.77 -12.23 5.64
N LEU A 158 0.30 -11.66 6.18
CA LEU A 158 1.61 -11.60 5.52
C LEU A 158 2.66 -12.26 6.42
N SER A 159 3.44 -13.16 5.85
CA SER A 159 4.58 -13.77 6.55
C SER A 159 5.67 -12.76 6.88
N ALA A 160 6.51 -13.08 7.86
CA ALA A 160 7.62 -12.22 8.28
C ALA A 160 8.54 -11.82 7.10
N SER A 161 8.82 -12.75 6.19
CA SER A 161 9.65 -12.51 5.01
C SER A 161 8.92 -11.76 3.88
N GLY A 162 7.60 -11.59 3.95
CA GLY A 162 6.78 -11.04 2.87
C GLY A 162 6.34 -12.09 1.84
N TYR A 163 7.19 -13.07 1.52
CA TYR A 163 7.00 -14.06 0.44
C TYR A 163 5.82 -15.04 0.52
N ARG A 164 5.10 -15.06 1.64
CA ARG A 164 3.82 -15.76 1.78
C ARG A 164 2.71 -14.80 2.18
N LEU A 165 1.67 -14.74 1.35
CA LEU A 165 0.46 -13.96 1.55
C LEU A 165 -0.75 -14.91 1.65
N VAL A 166 -1.60 -14.67 2.64
CA VAL A 166 -2.89 -15.35 2.81
C VAL A 166 -4.00 -14.33 2.66
N VAL A 167 -4.98 -14.61 1.81
CA VAL A 167 -6.10 -13.71 1.50
C VAL A 167 -7.41 -14.43 1.76
N GLY A 168 -8.27 -13.84 2.59
CA GLY A 168 -9.65 -14.28 2.78
C GLY A 168 -10.61 -13.62 1.80
N THR A 169 -11.59 -14.40 1.36
CA THR A 169 -12.70 -13.96 0.53
C THR A 169 -13.99 -14.42 1.19
N GLU A 170 -14.63 -13.55 1.95
CA GLU A 170 -15.71 -13.89 2.89
C GLU A 170 -16.92 -14.53 2.21
N PHE A 171 -17.28 -14.06 1.01
CA PHE A 171 -18.47 -14.52 0.29
C PHE A 171 -18.13 -15.22 -1.02
N GLY A 172 -16.89 -15.67 -1.18
CA GLY A 172 -16.51 -16.36 -2.41
C GLY A 172 -17.26 -17.68 -2.58
N ASP A 173 -17.68 -17.96 -3.82
CA ASP A 173 -18.54 -19.11 -4.15
C ASP A 173 -17.78 -20.43 -4.35
N VAL A 174 -16.49 -20.49 -4.00
CA VAL A 174 -15.68 -21.70 -4.14
C VAL A 174 -16.12 -22.72 -3.09
N GLY A 175 -16.77 -23.80 -3.55
CA GLY A 175 -17.31 -24.84 -2.67
C GLY A 175 -18.79 -24.69 -2.32
N GLY A 176 -19.47 -23.67 -2.86
CA GLY A 176 -20.89 -23.37 -2.65
C GLY A 176 -21.12 -21.86 -2.55
N GLU A 177 -22.33 -21.40 -2.90
CA GLU A 177 -22.69 -19.97 -2.85
C GLU A 177 -22.41 -19.35 -1.48
N GLY A 178 -21.63 -18.28 -1.45
CA GLY A 178 -21.28 -17.54 -0.21
C GLY A 178 -20.51 -18.35 0.83
N SER A 179 -19.88 -19.46 0.46
CA SER A 179 -19.16 -20.33 1.42
C SER A 179 -17.85 -19.72 1.92
N GLY A 180 -17.35 -18.73 1.20
CA GLY A 180 -16.06 -18.11 1.45
C GLY A 180 -14.90 -19.02 1.04
N HIS A 181 -13.72 -18.43 0.87
CA HIS A 181 -12.49 -19.21 0.67
C HIS A 181 -11.24 -18.45 1.13
N VAL A 182 -10.13 -19.17 1.23
CA VAL A 182 -8.82 -18.61 1.56
C VAL A 182 -7.83 -18.98 0.47
N LEU A 183 -7.15 -17.98 -0.07
CA LEU A 183 -6.09 -18.11 -1.06
C LEU A 183 -4.73 -17.97 -0.37
N ILE A 184 -3.77 -18.81 -0.75
CA ILE A 184 -2.39 -18.74 -0.28
C ILE A 184 -1.50 -18.52 -1.50
N TYR A 185 -0.67 -17.49 -1.44
CA TYR A 185 0.31 -17.13 -2.46
C TYR A 185 1.71 -17.28 -1.88
N ASP A 186 2.56 -18.03 -2.58
CA ASP A 186 4.00 -18.16 -2.33
C ASP A 186 4.75 -17.58 -3.52
N TYR A 187 5.79 -16.78 -3.28
CA TYR A 187 6.59 -16.12 -4.32
C TYR A 187 8.05 -15.91 -3.94
#